data_AF-A2V708-F1
#
_entry.id   AF-A2V708-F1
#
_cell.length_a   1.000
_cell.length_b   1.000
_cell.length_c   1.000
_cell.angle_alpha   90.00
_cell.angle_beta   90.00
_cell.angle_gamma   90.00
#
_symmetry.space_group_name_H-M   'P 1'
#
loop_
_entity.id
_entity.type
_entity.pdbx_description
1 polymer ?
#
loop_
_entity_poly.entity_id
_entity_poly.type
_entity_poly.pdbx_seq_one_letter_code
_entity_poly.pdbx_strand_id
1 'polypeptide(L)'
;GITVRALLRKNVEPYEHLGLGEEKFSDEQLIDFMLQHPILINRPIVVTPLGTRLCRPSEIVLNILPEGQKGAFTKEDGEKVIDETGKRVN
;
A
#
# COMPACT_ATOMS: atom_id res chain seq x y z
N GLY A 1 -6.63 5.57 9.46
CA GLY A 1 -5.74 6.00 8.36
C GLY A 1 -4.33 5.49 8.62
N ILE A 2 -3.37 5.88 7.78
CA ILE A 2 -1.93 5.66 8.03
C ILE A 2 -1.25 7.01 8.22
N THR A 3 -0.09 7.05 8.87
CA THR A 3 0.72 8.28 8.95
C THR A 3 1.37 8.58 7.59
N VAL A 4 1.76 9.84 7.37
CA VAL A 4 2.51 10.22 6.16
C VAL A 4 3.81 9.43 6.04
N ARG A 5 4.54 9.30 7.16
CA ARG A 5 5.77 8.51 7.22
C ARG A 5 5.56 7.04 6.87
N ALA A 6 4.43 6.43 7.24
CA ALA A 6 4.11 5.06 6.87
C ALA A 6 3.84 4.88 5.37
N LEU A 7 3.53 5.97 4.64
CA LEU A 7 3.36 5.96 3.20
C LEU A 7 4.68 6.04 2.44
N LEU A 8 5.80 6.37 3.10
CA LEU A 8 7.10 6.42 2.43
C LEU A 8 7.56 5.02 2.00
N ARG A 9 7.98 4.94 0.74
CA ARG A 9 8.67 3.79 0.18
C ARG A 9 10.13 3.85 0.61
N LYS A 10 10.56 2.83 1.37
CA LYS A 10 11.96 2.63 1.76
C LYS A 10 12.75 1.95 0.65
N ASN A 11 14.08 1.91 0.77
CA ASN A 11 15.00 1.26 -0.17
C ASN A 11 14.86 1.82 -1.61
N VAL A 12 14.64 3.12 -1.74
CA VAL A 12 14.64 3.84 -3.01
C VAL A 12 15.60 5.01 -2.88
N GLU A 13 16.23 5.38 -3.99
CA GLU A 13 17.33 6.35 -4.01
C GLU A 13 17.02 7.65 -3.24
N PRO A 14 15.88 8.35 -3.43
CA PRO A 14 15.63 9.60 -2.70
C PRO A 14 15.42 9.41 -1.20
N TYR A 15 14.93 8.25 -0.77
CA TYR A 15 14.72 7.98 0.67
C TYR A 15 16.06 7.93 1.40
N GLU A 16 17.04 7.26 0.81
CA GLU A 16 18.39 7.11 1.36
C GLU A 16 19.16 8.44 1.27
N HIS A 17 19.20 9.07 0.09
CA HIS A 17 20.00 10.29 -0.13
C HIS A 17 19.51 11.50 0.68
N LEU A 18 18.20 11.62 0.90
CA LEU A 18 17.61 12.69 1.70
C LEU A 18 17.58 12.35 3.21
N GLY A 19 18.01 11.15 3.61
CA GLY A 19 18.02 10.72 5.01
C GLY A 19 16.61 10.62 5.62
N LEU A 20 15.59 10.27 4.84
CA LEU A 20 14.18 10.30 5.28
C LEU A 20 13.85 9.31 6.41
N GLY A 21 14.79 8.41 6.74
CA GLY A 21 14.71 7.55 7.92
C GLY A 21 14.84 8.30 9.25
N GLU A 22 15.38 9.51 9.26
CA GLU A 22 15.51 10.32 10.48
C GLU A 22 14.15 10.89 10.93
N GLU A 23 13.88 10.85 12.24
CA GLU A 23 12.65 11.36 12.87
C GLU A 23 12.68 12.89 13.06
N LYS A 24 13.20 13.62 12.07
CA LYS A 24 13.32 15.09 12.09
C LYS A 24 12.38 15.82 11.14
N PHE A 25 11.76 15.11 10.20
CA PHE A 25 10.89 15.70 9.19
C PHE A 25 9.44 15.73 9.63
N SER A 26 8.77 16.86 9.44
CA SER A 26 7.33 17.00 9.64
C SER A 26 6.53 16.27 8.55
N ASP A 27 5.26 16.00 8.81
CA ASP A 27 4.35 15.39 7.82
C ASP A 27 4.24 16.24 6.54
N GLU A 28 4.22 17.57 6.65
CA GLU A 28 4.20 18.50 5.51
C GLU A 28 5.45 18.37 4.64
N GLN A 29 6.64 18.34 5.25
CA GLN A 29 7.90 18.15 4.53
C GLN A 29 7.95 16.80 3.82
N LEU A 30 7.45 15.74 4.47
CA LEU A 30 7.38 14.42 3.86
C LEU A 30 6.41 14.37 2.67
N ILE A 31 5.29 15.09 2.75
CA ILE A 31 4.36 15.26 1.62
C ILE A 31 5.06 15.97 0.46
N ASP A 32 5.75 17.07 0.74
CA ASP A 32 6.48 17.81 -0.30
C ASP A 32 7.55 16.94 -0.97
N PHE A 33 8.31 16.15 -0.19
CA PHE A 33 9.26 15.20 -0.76
C PHE A 33 8.57 14.16 -1.65
N MET A 34 7.40 13.63 -1.25
CA MET A 34 6.64 12.70 -2.09
C MET A 34 6.12 13.33 -3.39
N LEU A 35 5.77 14.62 -3.37
CA LEU A 35 5.35 15.36 -4.56
C LEU A 35 6.53 15.62 -5.51
N GLN A 36 7.70 15.96 -4.97
CA GLN A 36 8.92 16.17 -5.77
C GLN A 36 9.54 14.85 -6.27
N HIS A 37 9.42 13.78 -5.49
CA HIS A 37 9.94 12.45 -5.80
C HIS A 37 8.84 11.39 -5.68
N PRO A 38 7.96 11.23 -6.67
CA PRO A 38 6.83 10.30 -6.61
C PRO A 38 7.18 8.83 -6.31
N ILE A 39 8.43 8.42 -6.58
CA ILE A 39 8.95 7.10 -6.21
C ILE A 39 8.92 6.85 -4.69
N LEU A 40 8.91 7.90 -3.88
CA LEU A 40 8.74 7.83 -2.43
C LEU A 40 7.33 7.41 -2.00
N ILE A 41 6.33 7.47 -2.87
CA ILE A 41 4.97 7.04 -2.53
C ILE A 41 4.90 5.51 -2.59
N ASN A 42 4.67 4.86 -1.46
CA ASN A 42 4.54 3.41 -1.40
C ASN A 42 3.27 2.93 -2.13
N ARG A 43 3.32 1.71 -2.69
CA ARG A 43 2.33 1.25 -3.67
C ARG A 43 1.82 -0.18 -3.44
N PRO A 44 0.60 -0.51 -3.89
CA PRO A 44 -0.39 0.39 -4.52
C PRO A 44 -1.29 1.10 -3.49
N ILE A 45 -1.71 2.33 -3.81
CA ILE A 45 -2.84 3.00 -3.17
C ILE A 45 -4.07 2.75 -4.05
N VAL A 46 -5.14 2.23 -3.46
CA VAL A 46 -6.40 1.94 -4.16
C VAL A 46 -7.53 2.76 -3.54
N VAL A 47 -8.37 3.34 -4.40
CA VAL A 47 -9.55 4.12 -4.04
C VAL A 47 -10.79 3.42 -4.60
N THR A 48 -11.81 3.26 -3.77
CA THR A 48 -13.14 2.77 -4.15
C THR A 48 -14.21 3.60 -3.42
N PRO A 49 -15.51 3.44 -3.77
CA PRO A 49 -16.58 4.06 -2.98
C PRO A 49 -16.62 3.64 -1.50
N LEU A 50 -16.02 2.49 -1.13
CA LEU A 50 -15.96 2.02 0.25
C LEU A 50 -14.76 2.59 1.03
N GLY A 51 -13.79 3.19 0.34
CA GLY A 51 -12.69 3.91 0.95
C GLY A 51 -11.36 3.79 0.19
N THR A 52 -10.30 4.28 0.85
CA THR A 52 -8.93 4.33 0.29
C THR A 52 -7.96 3.56 1.18
N ARG A 53 -7.07 2.75 0.60
CA ARG A 53 -6.06 1.97 1.34
C ARG A 53 -4.73 1.89 0.59
N LEU A 54 -3.63 1.86 1.34
CA LEU A 54 -2.36 1.30 0.89
C LEU A 54 -2.46 -0.23 1.00
N CYS A 55 -2.53 -0.92 -0.13
CA CYS A 55 -2.77 -2.36 -0.18
C CYS A 55 -1.44 -3.13 -0.08
N ARG A 56 -0.84 -3.08 1.12
CA ARG A 56 0.37 -3.83 1.48
C ARG A 56 0.15 -4.58 2.80
N PRO A 57 -0.09 -5.90 2.78
CA PRO A 57 -0.07 -6.79 1.61
C PRO A 57 -1.27 -6.59 0.65
N SER A 58 -1.21 -7.16 -0.55
CA SER A 58 -2.12 -6.84 -1.67
C SER A 58 -3.59 -7.15 -1.37
N GLU A 59 -3.84 -8.23 -0.63
CA GLU A 59 -5.16 -8.70 -0.19
C GLU A 59 -5.90 -7.74 0.73
N ILE A 60 -5.24 -6.70 1.27
CA ILE A 60 -5.93 -5.59 1.95
C ILE A 60 -6.98 -4.95 1.03
N VAL A 61 -6.78 -4.98 -0.29
CA VAL A 61 -7.74 -4.45 -1.28
C VAL A 61 -9.12 -5.08 -1.13
N LEU A 62 -9.20 -6.35 -0.70
CA LEU A 62 -10.46 -7.07 -0.53
C LEU A 62 -11.38 -6.44 0.54
N ASN A 63 -10.83 -5.61 1.44
CA ASN A 63 -11.62 -4.89 2.43
C ASN A 63 -12.37 -3.68 1.86
N ILE A 64 -12.01 -3.23 0.65
CA ILE A 64 -12.57 -2.02 0.03
C ILE A 64 -13.15 -2.27 -1.37
N LEU A 65 -13.10 -3.49 -1.91
CA LEU A 65 -13.78 -3.80 -3.17
C LEU A 65 -15.31 -3.89 -2.92
N PRO A 66 -16.14 -3.24 -3.75
CA PRO A 66 -17.60 -3.28 -3.60
C PRO A 66 -18.19 -4.65 -3.93
N GLU A 67 -17.58 -5.36 -4.87
CA GLU A 67 -17.92 -6.75 -5.19
C GLU A 67 -16.86 -7.69 -4.59
N GLY A 68 -17.31 -8.83 -4.08
CA GLY A 68 -16.42 -9.91 -3.66
C GLY A 68 -15.69 -10.55 -4.85
N GLN A 69 -14.69 -11.38 -4.56
CA GLN A 69 -14.03 -12.15 -5.61
C GLN A 69 -15.02 -13.12 -6.28
N LYS A 70 -14.92 -13.25 -7.61
CA LYS A 70 -15.81 -14.08 -8.44
C LYS A 70 -15.38 -15.56 -8.51
N GLY A 71 -14.25 -15.89 -7.90
CA GLY A 71 -13.68 -17.23 -7.82
C GLY A 71 -12.42 -17.23 -6.96
N ALA A 72 -11.73 -18.37 -6.93
CA ALA A 72 -10.46 -18.49 -6.23
C ALA A 72 -9.42 -17.47 -6.75
N PHE A 73 -8.56 -17.00 -5.85
CA PHE A 73 -7.48 -16.08 -6.18
C PHE A 73 -6.17 -16.55 -5.54
N THR A 74 -5.17 -16.76 -6.39
CA THR A 74 -3.80 -17.13 -6.00
C THR A 74 -2.85 -16.06 -6.51
N LYS A 75 -1.95 -15.59 -5.65
CA LYS A 75 -0.90 -14.61 -6.00
C LYS A 75 0.12 -15.24 -6.96
N GLU A 76 0.94 -14.40 -7.57
CA GLU A 76 1.99 -14.81 -8.52
C GLU A 76 3.04 -15.75 -7.91
N ASP A 77 3.26 -15.66 -6.59
CA ASP A 77 4.18 -16.52 -5.83
C ASP A 77 3.52 -17.84 -5.36
N GLY A 78 2.26 -18.10 -5.72
CA GLY A 78 1.52 -19.29 -5.35
C GLY A 78 0.77 -19.20 -4.03
N GLU A 79 0.84 -18.07 -3.30
CA GLU A 79 0.06 -17.87 -2.10
C GLU A 79 -1.44 -17.80 -2.43
N LYS A 80 -2.23 -18.73 -1.88
CA LYS A 80 -3.69 -18.74 -2.04
C LYS A 80 -4.30 -17.73 -1.08
N VAL A 81 -5.11 -16.80 -1.61
CA VAL A 81 -5.78 -15.76 -0.81
C VAL A 81 -7.25 -16.06 -0.64
N ILE A 82 -7.91 -16.50 -1.71
CA ILE A 82 -9.33 -16.85 -1.74
C ILE A 82 -9.50 -18.25 -2.31
N ASP A 83 -10.28 -19.09 -1.64
CA ASP A 83 -10.62 -20.44 -2.10
C ASP A 83 -11.78 -20.47 -3.11
N GLU A 84 -12.06 -21.65 -3.65
CA GLU A 84 -13.17 -21.89 -4.60
C GLU A 84 -14.55 -21.55 -4.02
N THR A 85 -14.68 -21.48 -2.70
CA THR A 85 -15.94 -21.12 -2.01
C THR A 85 -16.04 -19.61 -1.72
N GLY A 86 -15.05 -18.82 -2.16
CA GLY A 86 -14.98 -17.37 -1.94
C GLY A 86 -14.51 -16.97 -0.54
N LYS A 87 -14.00 -17.90 0.27
CA LYS A 87 -13.50 -17.62 1.62
C LYS A 87 -12.00 -17.35 1.62
N ARG A 88 -11.53 -16.58 2.62
CA ARG A 88 -10.10 -16.38 2.83
C ARG A 88 -9.44 -17.67 3.29
N VAL A 89 -8.31 -17.98 2.66
CA VAL A 89 -7.41 -19.04 3.07
C VAL A 89 -6.48 -18.41 4.11
N ASN A 90 -6.73 -18.67 5.39
CA ASN A 90 -5.96 -18.06 6.49
C ASN A 90 -4.49 -18.47 6.48
#